data_AF-A0A840RMT4-F1
#
_entry.id   AF-A0A840RMT4-F1
#
_cell.length_a   1.000
_cell.length_b   1.000
_cell.length_c   1.000
_cell.angle_alpha   90.00
_cell.angle_beta   90.00
_cell.angle_gamma   90.00
#
_symmetry.space_group_name_H-M   'P 1'
#
loop_
_entity.id
_entity.type
_entity.pdbx_description
1 polymer ?
#
loop_
_entity_poly.entity_id
_entity_poly.type
_entity_poly.pdbx_seq_one_letter_code
_entity_poly.pdbx_strand_id
1 'polypeptide(L)'
;MILAGFPLPAHDAAGLPLGQGSLVRILSVHSCISELAQDDISRLQGLVGHFRKIVAFDAFGFAWLSFDPHEQRSDFCVFPQELALP
;
A
#
# COMPACT_ATOMS: atom_id res chain seq x y z
N MET A 1 -11.59 20.84 -15.21
CA MET A 1 -11.53 19.80 -16.25
C MET A 1 -10.48 18.79 -15.80
N ILE A 2 -10.89 17.70 -15.16
CA ILE A 2 -9.96 16.62 -14.77
C ILE A 2 -9.81 15.76 -16.02
N LEU A 3 -8.59 15.70 -16.56
CA LEU A 3 -8.27 14.86 -17.71
C LEU A 3 -8.62 13.40 -17.36
N ALA A 4 -9.39 12.73 -18.22
CA ALA A 4 -9.66 11.30 -18.06
C ALA A 4 -8.31 10.57 -18.00
N GLY A 5 -8.00 9.94 -16.86
CA GLY A 5 -6.75 9.21 -16.65
C GLY A 5 -5.70 9.91 -15.77
N PHE A 6 -6.03 10.96 -15.02
CA PHE A 6 -5.13 11.52 -14.01
C PHE A 6 -5.74 11.54 -12.58
N PRO A 7 -5.01 11.08 -11.54
CA PRO A 7 -3.71 10.41 -11.64
C PRO A 7 -3.81 9.08 -12.40
N LEU A 8 -2.72 8.69 -13.06
CA LEU A 8 -2.64 7.37 -13.70
C LEU A 8 -2.86 6.29 -12.63
N PRO A 9 -3.56 5.19 -12.95
CA PRO A 9 -3.75 4.11 -12.00
C PRO A 9 -2.39 3.57 -11.55
N ALA A 10 -2.21 3.41 -10.25
CA ALA A 10 -1.06 2.72 -9.69
C ALA A 10 -1.11 1.25 -10.15
N HIS A 11 0.05 0.63 -10.34
CA HIS A 11 0.13 -0.77 -10.74
C HIS A 11 0.91 -1.57 -9.70
N ASP A 12 0.48 -2.82 -9.48
CA ASP A 12 1.13 -3.77 -8.59
C ASP A 12 2.46 -4.29 -9.17
N ALA A 13 3.14 -5.19 -8.45
CA ALA A 13 4.40 -5.79 -8.90
C ALA A 13 4.31 -6.51 -10.25
N ALA A 14 3.12 -6.97 -10.66
CA ALA A 14 2.87 -7.67 -11.91
C ALA A 14 2.38 -6.73 -13.03
N GLY A 15 2.26 -5.42 -12.76
CA GLY A 15 1.74 -4.46 -13.71
C GLY A 15 0.21 -4.45 -13.81
N LEU A 16 -0.49 -5.01 -12.82
CA LEU A 16 -1.96 -4.96 -12.77
C LEU A 16 -2.43 -3.68 -12.06
N PRO A 17 -3.49 -3.02 -12.57
CA PRO A 17 -3.97 -1.77 -11.98
C PRO A 17 -4.54 -2.01 -10.57
N LEU A 18 -4.09 -1.18 -9.63
CA LEU A 18 -4.57 -1.15 -8.25
C LEU A 18 -5.61 -0.03 -8.08
N GLY A 19 -6.61 -0.30 -7.25
CA GLY A 19 -7.65 0.65 -6.91
C GLY A 19 -7.80 0.81 -5.40
N GLN A 20 -8.40 1.93 -4.99
CA GLN A 20 -8.87 2.08 -3.62
C GLN A 20 -9.87 0.96 -3.31
N GLY A 21 -9.76 0.35 -2.12
CA GLY A 21 -10.56 -0.78 -1.68
C GLY A 21 -10.05 -2.14 -2.17
N SER A 22 -9.08 -2.19 -3.08
CA SER A 22 -8.44 -3.44 -3.49
C SER A 22 -7.82 -4.15 -2.29
N LEU A 23 -8.11 -5.45 -2.17
CA LEU A 23 -7.42 -6.33 -1.22
C LEU A 23 -6.12 -6.79 -1.88
N VAL A 24 -4.99 -6.43 -1.28
CA VAL A 24 -3.65 -6.70 -1.82
C VAL A 24 -2.81 -7.44 -0.80
N ARG A 25 -1.94 -8.32 -1.27
CA ARG A 25 -0.89 -8.94 -0.47
C ARG A 25 0.30 -8.00 -0.38
N ILE A 26 0.83 -7.84 0.83
CA ILE A 26 2.05 -7.08 1.07
C ILE A 26 3.25 -7.98 0.73
N LEU A 27 4.07 -7.57 -0.23
CA LEU A 27 5.30 -8.27 -0.62
C LEU A 27 6.52 -7.75 0.14
N SER A 28 6.53 -6.46 0.42
CA SER A 28 7.61 -5.73 1.09
C SER A 28 7.06 -4.51 1.81
N VAL A 29 7.81 -4.01 2.79
CA VAL A 29 7.56 -2.74 3.51
C VAL A 29 8.82 -1.87 3.49
N HIS A 30 9.73 -2.10 2.55
CA HIS A 30 11.05 -1.48 2.52
C HIS A 30 10.99 0.04 2.42
N SER A 31 10.00 0.57 1.69
CA SER A 31 9.81 2.01 1.52
C SER A 31 9.42 2.76 2.81
N CYS A 32 8.87 2.08 3.81
CA CYS A 32 8.35 2.74 5.01
C CYS A 32 9.11 2.41 6.30
N ILE A 33 10.06 1.48 6.28
CA ILE A 33 10.80 1.06 7.49
C ILE A 33 12.06 1.86 7.80
N SER A 34 12.52 2.71 6.87
CA SER A 34 13.70 3.54 7.11
C SER A 34 13.46 4.49 8.28
N GLU A 35 14.44 4.61 9.18
CA GLU A 35 14.42 5.54 10.32
C GLU A 35 13.34 5.27 11.39
N LEU A 36 12.64 4.13 11.33
CA LEU A 36 11.69 3.72 12.35
C LEU A 36 12.39 3.05 13.56
N ALA A 37 11.71 3.09 14.71
CA ALA A 37 12.11 2.31 15.87
C ALA A 37 12.02 0.80 15.58
N GLN A 38 12.85 -0.01 16.24
CA GLN A 38 12.88 -1.46 15.98
C GLN A 38 11.54 -2.16 16.21
N ASP A 39 10.74 -1.69 17.17
CA ASP A 39 9.41 -2.25 17.44
C ASP A 39 8.45 -1.99 16.27
N ASP A 40 8.52 -0.81 15.66
CA ASP A 40 7.70 -0.45 14.50
C ASP A 40 8.16 -1.19 13.23
N ILE A 41 9.48 -1.34 13.05
CA ILE A 41 10.05 -2.15 11.96
C ILE A 41 9.54 -3.60 12.08
N SER A 42 9.64 -4.19 13.29
CA SER A 42 9.20 -5.56 13.54
C SER A 42 7.70 -5.73 13.29
N ARG A 43 6.89 -4.75 13.72
CA ARG A 43 5.45 -4.73 13.48
C ARG A 43 5.12 -4.68 11.99
N LEU A 44 5.77 -3.82 11.22
CA LEU A 44 5.56 -3.68 9.77
C LEU A 44 6.05 -4.91 8.99
N GLN A 45 7.21 -5.45 9.34
CA GLN A 45 7.74 -6.67 8.73
C GLN A 45 6.81 -7.86 8.98
N GLY A 46 6.16 -7.91 10.14
CA GLY A 46 5.12 -8.90 10.46
C GLY A 46 3.88 -8.83 9.55
N LEU A 47 3.71 -7.78 8.75
CA LEU A 47 2.63 -7.67 7.76
C LEU A 47 2.99 -8.29 6.40
N VAL A 48 4.27 -8.54 6.14
CA VAL A 48 4.71 -9.12 4.86
C VAL A 48 4.10 -10.51 4.69
N GLY A 49 3.49 -10.75 3.53
CA GLY A 49 2.73 -11.96 3.22
C GLY A 49 1.24 -11.90 3.60
N HIS A 50 0.82 -10.94 4.43
CA HIS A 50 -0.58 -10.74 4.77
C HIS A 50 -1.31 -9.85 3.75
N PHE A 51 -2.63 -9.96 3.74
CA PHE A 51 -3.49 -9.12 2.90
C PHE A 51 -3.98 -7.90 3.66
N ARG A 52 -4.02 -6.75 2.99
CA ARG A 52 -4.57 -5.49 3.48
C ARG A 52 -5.34 -4.78 2.39
N LYS A 53 -6.29 -3.93 2.79
CA LYS A 53 -7.02 -3.07 1.85
C LYS A 53 -6.25 -1.79 1.61
N ILE A 54 -6.20 -1.37 0.35
CA ILE A 54 -5.76 -0.02 0.00
C ILE A 54 -6.85 0.95 0.42
N VAL A 55 -6.52 1.89 1.30
CA VAL A 55 -7.47 2.90 1.79
C VAL A 55 -7.44 4.17 0.96
N ALA A 56 -6.29 4.52 0.38
CA ALA A 56 -6.10 5.70 -0.46
C ALA A 56 -4.83 5.58 -1.30
N PHE A 57 -4.72 6.43 -2.32
CA PHE A 57 -3.45 6.79 -2.95
C PHE A 57 -3.20 8.27 -2.72
N ASP A 58 -1.98 8.65 -2.39
CA ASP A 58 -1.63 10.07 -2.26
C ASP A 58 -1.15 10.69 -3.59
N ALA A 59 -0.88 12.00 -3.54
CA ALA A 59 -0.44 12.76 -4.71
C ALA A 59 0.92 12.32 -5.27
N PHE A 60 1.70 11.54 -4.51
CA PHE A 60 3.01 11.03 -4.90
C PHE A 60 2.94 9.59 -5.42
N GLY A 61 1.76 8.97 -5.38
CA GLY A 61 1.53 7.62 -5.90
C GLY A 61 1.81 6.51 -4.88
N PHE A 62 1.95 6.82 -3.59
CA PHE A 62 2.03 5.78 -2.56
C PHE A 62 0.65 5.19 -2.30
N ALA A 63 0.62 3.88 -2.05
CA ALA A 63 -0.57 3.18 -1.60
C ALA A 63 -0.63 3.21 -0.08
N TRP A 64 -1.68 3.81 0.48
CA TRP A 64 -1.93 3.84 1.91
C TRP A 64 -2.76 2.62 2.33
N LEU A 65 -2.38 2.00 3.45
CA LEU A 65 -3.02 0.82 4.02
C LEU A 65 -3.31 1.02 5.51
N SER A 66 -4.25 0.24 6.03
CA SER A 66 -4.57 0.14 7.45
C SER A 66 -3.83 -1.04 8.08
N PHE A 67 -3.44 -0.91 9.34
CA PHE A 67 -2.97 -2.06 10.13
C PHE A 67 -4.10 -3.07 10.34
N ASP A 68 -5.33 -2.58 10.52
CA ASP A 68 -6.54 -3.37 10.66
C ASP A 68 -7.22 -3.55 9.28
N PRO A 69 -7.44 -4.79 8.80
CA PRO A 69 -8.07 -5.03 7.50
C PRO A 69 -9.53 -4.57 7.39
N HIS A 70 -10.18 -4.22 8.51
CA HIS A 70 -11.57 -3.76 8.58
C HIS A 70 -11.71 -2.24 8.75
N GLU A 71 -10.63 -1.53 9.11
CA GLU A 71 -10.65 -0.06 9.25
C GLU A 71 -10.24 0.66 7.96
N GLN A 72 -10.79 1.86 7.75
CA GLN A 72 -10.38 2.77 6.67
C GLN A 72 -9.39 3.83 7.16
N ARG A 73 -8.42 3.41 7.99
CA ARG A 73 -7.38 4.31 8.51
C ARG A 73 -6.13 4.25 7.63
N SER A 74 -5.54 5.41 7.35
CA SER A 74 -4.26 5.50 6.63
C SER A 74 -3.14 5.42 7.66
N ASP A 75 -2.67 4.21 7.93
CA ASP A 75 -1.67 3.94 8.97
C ASP A 75 -0.24 4.00 8.44
N PHE A 76 -0.01 3.33 7.31
CA PHE A 76 1.28 3.26 6.66
C PHE A 76 1.08 3.25 5.15
N CYS A 77 2.13 3.62 4.42
CA CYS A 77 2.11 3.58 2.97
C CYS A 77 3.31 2.81 2.43
N VAL A 78 3.16 2.27 1.22
CA VAL A 78 4.23 1.59 0.49
C VAL A 78 4.17 1.96 -0.98
N PHE A 79 5.21 1.61 -1.73
CA PHE A 79 5.12 1.69 -3.18
C PHE A 79 4.14 0.65 -3.72
N PRO A 80 3.36 0.97 -4.77
CA PRO A 80 2.46 0.01 -5.43
C PRO A 80 3.15 -1.30 -5.84
N GLN A 81 4.43 -1.25 -6.23
CA GLN A 81 5.23 -2.43 -6.61
C GLN A 81 5.57 -3.34 -5.43
N GLU A 82 5.34 -2.90 -4.19
CA GLU A 82 5.49 -3.74 -2.99
C GLU A 82 4.18 -4.49 -2.66
N LEU A 83 3.18 -4.38 -3.52
CA LEU A 83 1.89 -5.01 -3.40
C LEU A 83 1.65 -5.97 -4.56
N ALA A 84 0.78 -6.96 -4.33
CA ALA A 84 0.25 -7.83 -5.35
C ALA A 84 -1.24 -8.03 -5.17
N LEU A 85 -1.98 -8.08 -6.27
CA LEU A 85 -3.35 -8.60 -6.25
C LEU A 85 -3.36 -10.12 -5.90
N PRO A 86 -4.50 -10.66 -5.41
CA PRO A 86 -4.63 -12.07 -5.04
C PRO A 86 -4.41 -13.05 -6.19
#